data_AF-A0A933LFB6-F1
#
_entry.id   AF-A0A933LFB6-F1
#
_cell.length_a   1.000
_cell.length_b   1.000
_cell.length_c   1.000
_cell.angle_alpha   90.00
_cell.angle_beta   90.00
_cell.angle_gamma   90.00
#
_symmetry.space_group_name_H-M   'P 1'
#
loop_
_entity.id
_entity.type
_entity.pdbx_description
1 polymer ?
#
loop_
_entity_poly.entity_id
_entity_poly.type
_entity_poly.pdbx_seq_one_letter_code
_entity_poly.pdbx_strand_id
1 'polypeptide(L)'
;MKAFVCTYRRPLPKRRHWNALRRAADGDPALRRFLNEYWNSYFDWGDDPAFFAATHFIGDVRAASWGVCRPEVRARLREGDLVVFFCGRPGLRPAKEYMETTGVWEYFFIGYATVDELVHDRRRLWQEPRLRPYTRFYNVLCSLVGDQLRHHETFDPPHNEKQINTPYVIFDRNLSRLEVSQPLRVATWTADTSRQEVWEPGVAAQRLAHLLFGATDELRGSRLRTARSGFAHRHLRLLDPGEARGRYPMKMTVPELRAEIDAILQRLEGAAYNPQP
;
A
#
# COMPACT_ATOMS: atom_id res chain seq x y z
N MET A 1 14.77 -9.60 11.16
CA MET A 1 13.95 -8.71 10.32
C MET A 1 13.78 -9.35 8.96
N LYS A 2 12.59 -9.22 8.39
CA LYS A 2 12.20 -9.71 7.06
C LYS A 2 11.78 -8.51 6.22
N ALA A 3 11.75 -8.71 4.90
CA ALA A 3 11.21 -7.72 3.98
C ALA A 3 10.13 -8.35 3.11
N PHE A 4 9.06 -7.59 2.85
CA PHE A 4 7.88 -8.03 2.11
C PHE A 4 7.56 -7.03 1.00
N VAL A 5 7.02 -7.50 -0.12
CA VAL A 5 6.38 -6.63 -1.12
C VAL A 5 4.87 -6.69 -0.95
N CYS A 6 4.24 -5.51 -0.87
CA CYS A 6 2.80 -5.33 -0.90
C CYS A 6 2.41 -4.50 -2.12
N THR A 7 1.59 -5.08 -2.99
CA THR A 7 0.91 -4.33 -4.06
C THR A 7 -0.56 -4.21 -3.70
N TYR A 8 -0.98 -3.01 -3.31
CA TYR A 8 -2.40 -2.69 -3.14
C TYR A 8 -2.94 -2.13 -4.45
N ARG A 9 -4.26 -2.21 -4.62
CA ARG A 9 -4.93 -1.73 -5.83
C ARG A 9 -5.74 -0.52 -5.46
N ARG A 10 -5.80 0.45 -6.36
CA ARG A 10 -6.80 1.51 -6.33
C ARG A 10 -7.93 1.12 -7.28
N PRO A 11 -8.92 0.30 -6.85
CA PRO A 11 -9.97 -0.15 -7.76
C PRO A 11 -10.86 1.01 -8.18
N LEU A 12 -11.55 0.88 -9.31
CA LEU A 12 -12.73 1.70 -9.54
C LEU A 12 -13.83 1.23 -8.57
N PRO A 13 -14.30 2.07 -7.64
CA PRO A 13 -15.42 1.69 -6.79
C PRO A 13 -16.64 1.39 -7.65
N LYS A 14 -17.51 0.49 -7.21
CA LYS A 14 -18.80 0.29 -7.88
C LYS A 14 -19.65 1.55 -7.69
N ARG A 15 -20.43 1.96 -8.71
CA ARG A 15 -21.31 3.15 -8.65
C ARG A 15 -22.17 3.19 -7.36
N ARG A 16 -22.71 2.03 -6.96
CA ARG A 16 -23.47 1.88 -5.70
C ARG A 16 -22.65 2.26 -4.47
N HIS A 17 -21.41 1.77 -4.36
CA HIS A 17 -20.53 2.02 -3.21
C HIS A 17 -20.06 3.48 -3.21
N TRP A 18 -19.72 4.03 -4.39
CA TRP A 18 -19.39 5.44 -4.54
C TRP A 18 -20.52 6.36 -4.05
N ASN A 19 -21.76 6.08 -4.44
CA ASN A 19 -22.92 6.86 -4.00
C ASN A 19 -23.21 6.72 -2.50
N ALA A 20 -23.02 5.52 -1.92
CA ALA A 20 -23.14 5.32 -0.49
C ALA A 20 -22.10 6.13 0.27
N LEU A 21 -20.85 6.11 -0.19
CA LEU A 21 -19.76 6.86 0.42
C LEU A 21 -19.95 8.38 0.30
N ARG A 22 -20.47 8.86 -0.84
CA ARG A 22 -20.85 10.27 -1.01
C ARG A 22 -21.88 10.73 0.02
N ARG A 23 -22.90 9.91 0.30
CA ARG A 23 -23.88 10.21 1.35
C ARG A 23 -23.26 10.20 2.75
N ALA A 24 -22.38 9.25 3.03
CA ALA A 24 -21.65 9.22 4.30
C ALA A 24 -20.75 10.47 4.47
N ALA A 25 -20.16 10.95 3.39
CA ALA A 25 -19.34 12.17 3.35
C ALA A 25 -20.12 13.48 3.55
N ASP A 26 -21.44 13.44 3.58
CA ASP A 26 -22.25 14.62 3.94
C ASP A 26 -22.04 15.00 5.41
N GLY A 27 -21.84 14.00 6.28
CA GLY A 27 -21.56 14.19 7.71
C GLY A 27 -20.09 14.09 8.12
N ASP A 28 -19.19 13.72 7.20
CA ASP A 28 -17.77 13.51 7.48
C ASP A 28 -16.88 14.35 6.52
N PRO A 29 -16.33 15.49 6.98
CA PRO A 29 -15.46 16.35 6.19
C PRO A 29 -14.19 15.64 5.69
N ALA A 30 -13.63 14.72 6.48
CA ALA A 30 -12.44 13.97 6.10
C ALA A 30 -12.77 12.99 4.96
N LEU A 31 -13.90 12.31 5.05
CA LEU A 31 -14.36 11.42 3.99
C LEU A 31 -14.70 12.19 2.70
N ARG A 32 -15.27 13.39 2.82
CA ARG A 32 -15.50 14.28 1.66
C ARG A 32 -14.19 14.65 0.98
N ARG A 33 -13.16 14.99 1.76
CA ARG A 33 -11.83 15.28 1.22
C ARG A 33 -11.21 14.06 0.53
N PHE A 34 -11.29 12.88 1.16
CA PHE A 34 -10.85 11.63 0.55
C PHE A 34 -11.49 11.42 -0.82
N LEU A 35 -12.81 11.58 -0.94
CA LEU A 35 -13.54 11.43 -2.20
C LEU A 35 -13.07 12.42 -3.28
N ASN A 36 -12.83 13.67 -2.91
CA ASN A 36 -12.37 14.70 -3.85
C ASN A 36 -10.96 14.40 -4.38
N GLU A 37 -10.08 13.87 -3.53
CA GLU A 37 -8.70 13.54 -3.88
C GLU A 37 -8.56 12.15 -4.51
N TYR A 38 -9.55 11.26 -4.33
CA TYR A 38 -9.44 9.85 -4.71
C TYR A 38 -9.02 9.68 -6.17
N TRP A 39 -9.59 10.48 -7.08
CA TRP A 39 -9.37 10.30 -8.51
C TRP A 39 -7.92 10.58 -8.95
N ASN A 40 -7.27 11.52 -8.27
CA ASN A 40 -5.93 12.03 -8.59
C ASN A 40 -4.88 11.59 -7.57
N SER A 41 -5.19 10.62 -6.72
CA SER A 41 -4.29 10.12 -5.69
C SER A 41 -3.93 8.65 -5.89
N TYR A 42 -3.09 8.17 -4.98
CA TYR A 42 -2.65 6.78 -4.84
C TYR A 42 -3.18 6.16 -3.55
N PHE A 43 -4.27 6.71 -3.01
CA PHE A 43 -4.90 6.15 -1.82
C PHE A 43 -5.71 4.91 -2.17
N ASP A 44 -5.63 3.91 -1.30
CA ASP A 44 -6.48 2.73 -1.39
C ASP A 44 -7.94 3.09 -1.01
N TRP A 45 -8.89 2.27 -1.48
CA TRP A 45 -10.30 2.35 -1.13
C TRP A 45 -10.58 1.80 0.27
N GLY A 46 -9.98 2.41 1.29
CA GLY A 46 -10.31 2.11 2.69
C GLY A 46 -9.73 0.83 3.30
N ASP A 47 -9.12 -0.05 2.48
CA ASP A 47 -8.47 -1.26 2.98
C ASP A 47 -7.11 -0.91 3.54
N ASP A 48 -6.02 -0.94 2.76
CA ASP A 48 -4.67 -0.61 3.23
C ASP A 48 -3.63 -0.44 2.13
N PRO A 49 -2.55 0.30 2.40
CA PRO A 49 -2.23 1.01 3.66
C PRO A 49 -3.00 2.33 3.79
N ALA A 50 -3.24 2.77 5.04
CA ALA A 50 -4.05 3.96 5.35
C ALA A 50 -3.32 5.30 5.14
N PHE A 51 -2.73 5.49 3.96
CA PHE A 51 -1.96 6.70 3.61
C PHE A 51 -2.79 7.98 3.72
N PHE A 52 -4.04 7.99 3.23
CA PHE A 52 -4.91 9.15 3.36
C PHE A 52 -5.09 9.56 4.83
N ALA A 53 -5.44 8.60 5.69
CA ALA A 53 -5.72 8.87 7.10
C ALA A 53 -4.48 9.38 7.84
N ALA A 54 -3.30 8.83 7.53
CA ALA A 54 -2.04 9.30 8.07
C ALA A 54 -1.71 10.73 7.65
N THR A 55 -1.80 11.04 6.35
CA THR A 55 -1.61 12.40 5.84
C THR A 55 -2.63 13.37 6.42
N HIS A 56 -3.90 12.96 6.55
CA HIS A 56 -4.98 13.88 6.90
C HIS A 56 -5.12 14.10 8.42
N PHE A 57 -5.04 13.04 9.23
CA PHE A 57 -5.28 13.13 10.66
C PHE A 57 -4.01 13.29 11.50
N ILE A 58 -2.86 12.81 11.00
CA ILE A 58 -1.57 12.93 11.69
C ILE A 58 -0.68 14.00 11.03
N GLY A 59 -0.83 14.22 9.72
CA GLY A 59 0.01 15.16 8.96
C GLY A 59 1.29 14.53 8.42
N ASP A 60 1.45 13.21 8.53
CA ASP A 60 2.64 12.49 8.06
C ASP A 60 2.25 11.13 7.48
N VAL A 61 2.44 10.93 6.18
CA VAL A 61 2.13 9.67 5.49
C VAL A 61 2.93 8.48 6.05
N ARG A 62 4.11 8.73 6.63
CA ARG A 62 4.98 7.70 7.21
C ARG A 62 4.43 7.12 8.52
N ALA A 63 3.48 7.82 9.14
CA ALA A 63 2.72 7.32 10.29
C ALA A 63 1.50 6.48 9.88
N ALA A 64 1.47 5.94 8.66
CA ALA A 64 0.42 5.05 8.20
C ALA A 64 0.34 3.75 9.00
N SER A 65 -0.77 3.05 8.81
CA SER A 65 -1.05 1.77 9.45
C SER A 65 -1.57 0.74 8.44
N TRP A 66 -1.64 -0.51 8.89
CA TRP A 66 -2.17 -1.65 8.13
C TRP A 66 -3.15 -2.48 8.98
N GLY A 67 -4.45 -2.46 8.67
CA GLY A 67 -5.51 -3.00 9.55
C GLY A 67 -6.53 -3.97 8.95
N VAL A 68 -6.68 -4.00 7.64
CA VAL A 68 -7.69 -4.76 6.88
C VAL A 68 -7.03 -5.85 6.05
N CYS A 69 -6.35 -5.43 5.00
CA CYS A 69 -5.90 -6.28 3.92
C CYS A 69 -4.83 -7.25 4.44
N ARG A 70 -4.75 -8.42 3.80
CA ARG A 70 -3.66 -9.37 3.99
C ARG A 70 -3.44 -9.85 5.42
N PRO A 71 -4.49 -10.36 6.09
CA PRO A 71 -4.38 -10.80 7.47
C PRO A 71 -3.27 -11.87 7.64
N GLU A 72 -3.07 -12.75 6.65
CA GLU A 72 -2.02 -13.76 6.67
C GLU A 72 -0.58 -13.20 6.66
N VAL A 73 -0.35 -11.99 6.14
CA VAL A 73 0.96 -11.34 6.26
C VAL A 73 1.08 -10.55 7.53
N ARG A 74 0.05 -9.77 7.90
CA ARG A 74 0.05 -9.03 9.16
C ARG A 74 0.30 -9.95 10.36
N ALA A 75 -0.28 -11.15 10.36
CA ALA A 75 -0.05 -12.17 11.38
C ALA A 75 1.40 -12.73 11.44
N ARG A 76 2.23 -12.46 10.43
CA ARG A 76 3.61 -12.97 10.31
C ARG A 76 4.68 -11.87 10.44
N LEU A 77 4.26 -10.61 10.46
CA LEU A 77 5.15 -9.47 10.65
C LEU A 77 5.70 -9.47 12.07
N ARG A 78 6.82 -8.76 12.24
CA ARG A 78 7.46 -8.43 13.51
C ARG A 78 7.94 -6.99 13.46
N GLU A 79 8.14 -6.39 14.63
CA GLU A 79 8.79 -5.08 14.75
C GLU A 79 10.16 -5.11 14.04
N GLY A 80 10.45 -4.04 13.30
CA GLY A 80 11.63 -3.93 12.44
C GLY A 80 11.53 -4.64 11.07
N ASP A 81 10.45 -5.39 10.77
CA ASP A 81 10.23 -5.89 9.42
C ASP A 81 9.92 -4.75 8.44
N LEU A 82 10.30 -4.91 7.18
CA LEU A 82 10.11 -3.93 6.10
C LEU A 82 8.97 -4.35 5.17
N VAL A 83 8.13 -3.40 4.77
CA VAL A 83 7.12 -3.58 3.73
C VAL A 83 7.35 -2.57 2.62
N VAL A 84 7.60 -3.07 1.41
CA VAL A 84 7.78 -2.29 0.18
C VAL A 84 6.45 -2.19 -0.54
N PHE A 85 5.95 -0.96 -0.73
CA PHE A 85 4.61 -0.70 -1.25
C PHE A 85 4.61 -0.29 -2.71
N PHE A 86 3.69 -0.91 -3.46
CA PHE A 86 3.30 -0.52 -4.81
C PHE A 86 1.80 -0.26 -4.88
N CYS A 87 1.40 0.76 -5.63
CA CYS A 87 0.01 1.03 -5.99
C CYS A 87 -0.23 0.58 -7.42
N GLY A 88 -1.09 -0.41 -7.61
CA GLY A 88 -1.69 -0.70 -8.92
C GLY A 88 -2.90 0.19 -9.14
N ARG A 89 -2.90 0.99 -10.21
CA ARG A 89 -4.01 1.87 -10.59
C ARG A 89 -4.45 1.54 -12.02
N PRO A 90 -5.76 1.44 -12.30
CA PRO A 90 -6.21 1.31 -13.68
C PRO A 90 -5.93 2.62 -14.43
N GLY A 91 -5.50 2.50 -15.68
CA GLY A 91 -5.58 3.60 -16.63
C GLY A 91 -7.04 4.02 -16.77
N LEU A 92 -7.30 5.31 -16.56
CA LEU A 92 -8.65 5.86 -16.57
C LEU A 92 -8.84 6.77 -17.76
N ARG A 93 -10.02 6.71 -18.36
CA ARG A 93 -10.50 7.69 -19.33
C ARG A 93 -11.83 8.29 -18.85
N PRO A 94 -12.10 9.58 -19.09
CA PRO A 94 -13.38 10.17 -18.80
C PRO A 94 -14.50 9.44 -19.57
N ALA A 95 -15.60 9.11 -18.87
CA ALA A 95 -16.89 8.76 -19.45
C ALA A 95 -17.97 9.69 -18.86
N LYS A 96 -19.09 9.90 -19.57
CA LYS A 96 -20.09 10.97 -19.31
C LYS A 96 -20.28 11.38 -17.84
N GLU A 97 -20.50 10.43 -16.94
CA GLU A 97 -20.73 10.67 -15.50
C GLU A 97 -19.77 9.85 -14.59
N TYR A 98 -18.79 9.14 -15.17
CA TYR A 98 -17.94 8.20 -14.42
C TYR A 98 -16.60 7.94 -15.11
N MET A 99 -15.67 7.24 -14.45
CA MET A 99 -14.40 6.84 -15.04
C MET A 99 -14.50 5.41 -15.61
N GLU A 100 -14.04 5.21 -16.84
CA GLU A 100 -13.89 3.87 -17.42
C GLU A 100 -12.44 3.43 -17.41
N THR A 101 -12.21 2.12 -17.21
CA THR A 101 -10.86 1.55 -17.33
C THR A 101 -10.48 1.43 -18.81
N THR A 102 -9.25 1.78 -19.16
CA THR A 102 -8.70 1.56 -20.51
C THR A 102 -8.29 0.10 -20.75
N GLY A 103 -8.38 -0.78 -19.74
CA GLY A 103 -7.79 -2.12 -19.78
C GLY A 103 -6.29 -2.14 -19.51
N VAL A 104 -5.67 -0.97 -19.31
CA VAL A 104 -4.29 -0.80 -18.84
C VAL A 104 -4.27 -0.68 -17.32
N TRP A 105 -3.28 -1.27 -16.67
CA TRP A 105 -2.92 -1.03 -15.28
C TRP A 105 -1.54 -0.42 -15.22
N GLU A 106 -1.40 0.65 -14.45
CA GLU A 106 -0.14 1.30 -14.15
C GLU A 106 0.26 0.97 -12.71
N TYR A 107 1.52 0.64 -12.49
CA TYR A 107 2.06 0.35 -11.18
C TYR A 107 3.02 1.45 -10.77
N PHE A 108 2.83 1.94 -9.55
CA PHE A 108 3.60 3.03 -8.98
C PHE A 108 4.30 2.53 -7.72
N PHE A 109 5.60 2.80 -7.63
CA PHE A 109 6.38 2.57 -6.42
C PHE A 109 6.09 3.69 -5.42
N ILE A 110 5.51 3.34 -4.29
CA ILE A 110 5.14 4.29 -3.24
C ILE A 110 6.28 4.48 -2.26
N GLY A 111 7.07 3.44 -1.99
CA GLY A 111 8.14 3.51 -1.01
C GLY A 111 8.17 2.28 -0.12
N TYR A 112 8.70 2.45 1.08
CA TYR A 112 8.76 1.41 2.10
C TYR A 112 8.32 1.92 3.46
N ALA A 113 7.79 1.01 4.29
CA ALA A 113 7.53 1.27 5.69
C ALA A 113 8.14 0.18 6.58
N THR A 114 8.70 0.60 7.71
CA THR A 114 9.22 -0.31 8.73
C THR A 114 8.15 -0.51 9.80
N VAL A 115 7.89 -1.75 10.20
CA VAL A 115 6.93 -2.07 11.27
C VAL A 115 7.47 -1.55 12.61
N ASP A 116 6.73 -0.65 13.25
CA ASP A 116 7.01 -0.15 14.60
C ASP A 116 6.35 -1.05 15.64
N GLU A 117 5.04 -1.23 15.52
CA GLU A 117 4.23 -1.95 16.51
C GLU A 117 3.16 -2.83 15.87
N LEU A 118 2.91 -3.97 16.52
CA LEU A 118 1.78 -4.85 16.23
C LEU A 118 0.75 -4.76 17.37
N VAL A 119 -0.37 -4.09 17.11
CA VAL A 119 -1.47 -3.96 18.06
C VAL A 119 -2.38 -5.21 17.93
N HIS A 120 -2.08 -6.22 18.75
CA HIS A 120 -2.86 -7.46 18.82
C HIS A 120 -4.26 -7.26 19.42
N ASP A 121 -4.39 -6.36 20.40
CA ASP A 121 -5.67 -5.95 20.97
C ASP A 121 -6.00 -4.52 20.57
N ARG A 122 -6.98 -4.34 19.68
CA ARG A 122 -7.35 -3.02 19.15
C ARG A 122 -7.93 -2.10 20.21
N ARG A 123 -8.38 -2.57 21.39
CA ARG A 123 -8.81 -1.70 22.50
C ARG A 123 -7.72 -0.72 22.91
N ARG A 124 -6.45 -1.12 22.77
CA ARG A 124 -5.28 -0.27 23.02
C ARG A 124 -5.28 1.02 22.22
N LEU A 125 -5.88 1.02 21.01
CA LEU A 125 -6.00 2.25 20.20
C LEU A 125 -6.79 3.35 20.94
N TRP A 126 -7.77 2.98 21.78
CA TRP A 126 -8.55 3.94 22.57
C TRP A 126 -7.99 4.19 23.97
N GLN A 127 -7.32 3.19 24.56
CA GLN A 127 -6.82 3.23 25.93
C GLN A 127 -5.45 3.92 26.05
N GLU A 128 -4.60 3.82 25.03
CA GLU A 128 -3.26 4.40 25.05
C GLU A 128 -3.23 5.77 24.35
N PRO A 129 -2.82 6.86 25.04
CA PRO A 129 -2.79 8.20 24.46
C PRO A 129 -1.99 8.29 23.15
N ARG A 130 -0.88 7.55 23.04
CA ARG A 130 -0.01 7.55 21.85
C ARG A 130 -0.66 6.89 20.62
N LEU A 131 -1.61 5.98 20.82
CA LEU A 131 -2.30 5.24 19.75
C LEU A 131 -3.64 5.88 19.36
N ARG A 132 -4.13 6.81 20.17
CA ARG A 132 -5.41 7.48 19.96
C ARG A 132 -5.61 8.08 18.56
N PRO A 133 -4.61 8.69 17.90
CA PRO A 133 -4.78 9.21 16.55
C PRO A 133 -5.25 8.16 15.53
N TYR A 134 -4.85 6.89 15.70
CA TYR A 134 -5.20 5.80 14.80
C TYR A 134 -6.66 5.38 14.88
N THR A 135 -7.38 5.70 15.97
CA THR A 135 -8.82 5.38 16.11
C THR A 135 -9.70 6.03 15.02
N ARG A 136 -9.18 7.06 14.35
CA ARG A 136 -9.85 7.78 13.26
C ARG A 136 -9.58 7.16 11.89
N PHE A 137 -8.70 6.17 11.81
CA PHE A 137 -8.32 5.57 10.54
C PHE A 137 -9.40 4.58 10.10
N TYR A 138 -9.80 4.67 8.83
CA TYR A 138 -10.88 3.84 8.31
C TYR A 138 -10.55 2.34 8.25
N ASN A 139 -9.27 1.99 8.31
CA ASN A 139 -8.77 0.60 8.29
C ASN A 139 -8.81 -0.09 9.68
N VAL A 140 -9.30 0.59 10.73
CA VAL A 140 -9.41 0.02 12.09
C VAL A 140 -10.54 -1.00 12.20
N LEU A 141 -11.56 -0.94 11.35
CA LEU A 141 -12.70 -1.87 11.28
C LEU A 141 -13.48 -2.09 12.58
N CYS A 142 -13.22 -1.31 13.63
CA CYS A 142 -13.93 -1.43 14.89
C CYS A 142 -14.02 -0.09 15.60
N SER A 143 -14.96 -0.01 16.52
CA SER A 143 -15.15 1.10 17.45
C SER A 143 -15.30 0.55 18.86
N LEU A 144 -14.92 1.34 19.86
CA LEU A 144 -15.12 0.98 21.26
C LEU A 144 -16.45 1.55 21.75
N VAL A 145 -17.38 0.68 22.17
CA VAL A 145 -18.69 1.06 22.75
C VAL A 145 -18.77 0.48 24.16
N GLY A 146 -18.60 1.34 25.17
CA GLY A 146 -18.30 0.89 26.53
C GLY A 146 -16.94 0.20 26.54
N ASP A 147 -16.89 -1.04 27.04
CA ASP A 147 -15.66 -1.87 27.02
C ASP A 147 -15.63 -2.91 25.89
N GLN A 148 -16.62 -2.86 24.98
CA GLN A 148 -16.75 -3.83 23.89
C GLN A 148 -16.28 -3.24 22.56
N LEU A 149 -15.40 -3.97 21.86
CA LEU A 149 -15.11 -3.70 20.46
C LEU A 149 -16.32 -4.13 19.62
N ARG A 150 -16.87 -3.18 18.86
CA ARG A 150 -17.91 -3.44 17.86
C ARG A 150 -17.36 -3.21 16.47
N HIS A 151 -17.64 -4.14 15.57
CA HIS A 151 -17.31 -4.02 14.16
C HIS A 151 -17.92 -2.72 13.60
N HIS A 152 -17.09 -1.91 12.97
CA HIS A 152 -17.49 -0.66 12.35
C HIS A 152 -16.64 -0.41 11.10
N GLU A 153 -17.28 -0.32 9.93
CA GLU A 153 -16.59 -0.04 8.67
C GLU A 153 -17.18 1.18 7.99
N THR A 154 -16.29 2.07 7.54
CA THR A 154 -16.67 3.23 6.75
C THR A 154 -16.97 2.84 5.29
N PHE A 155 -16.33 1.77 4.81
CA PHE A 155 -16.42 1.31 3.43
C PHE A 155 -17.18 -0.03 3.38
N ASP A 156 -18.17 -0.15 2.47
CA ASP A 156 -18.99 -1.34 2.24
C ASP A 156 -18.38 -2.17 1.07
N PRO A 157 -18.30 -3.52 1.14
CA PRO A 157 -18.91 -4.45 2.10
C PRO A 157 -18.11 -4.69 3.39
N PRO A 158 -18.77 -5.14 4.48
CA PRO A 158 -18.10 -5.49 5.71
C PRO A 158 -17.10 -6.64 5.52
N HIS A 159 -15.90 -6.49 6.07
CA HIS A 159 -14.90 -7.53 6.20
C HIS A 159 -15.32 -8.59 7.23
N ASN A 160 -14.63 -9.73 7.27
CA ASN A 160 -14.94 -10.78 8.23
C ASN A 160 -14.10 -10.62 9.52
N GLU A 161 -14.42 -11.41 10.55
CA GLU A 161 -13.76 -11.34 11.86
C GLU A 161 -12.25 -11.61 11.78
N LYS A 162 -11.77 -12.34 10.77
CA LYS A 162 -10.33 -12.61 10.59
C LYS A 162 -9.54 -11.31 10.42
N GLN A 163 -10.06 -10.32 9.70
CA GLN A 163 -9.38 -9.05 9.52
C GLN A 163 -9.21 -8.31 10.84
N ILE A 164 -10.25 -8.31 11.67
CA ILE A 164 -10.29 -7.65 12.99
C ILE A 164 -9.35 -8.34 13.97
N ASN A 165 -9.39 -9.67 14.03
CA ASN A 165 -8.60 -10.50 14.95
C ASN A 165 -7.11 -10.61 14.55
N THR A 166 -6.74 -10.07 13.39
CA THR A 166 -5.34 -10.01 12.98
C THR A 166 -4.70 -8.69 13.46
N PRO A 167 -3.42 -8.70 13.90
CA PRO A 167 -2.77 -7.53 14.46
C PRO A 167 -2.85 -6.31 13.55
N TYR A 168 -3.22 -5.18 14.15
CA TYR A 168 -3.18 -3.88 13.48
C TYR A 168 -1.73 -3.37 13.49
N VAL A 169 -1.18 -3.07 12.33
CA VAL A 169 0.23 -2.72 12.18
C VAL A 169 0.37 -1.21 12.18
N ILE A 170 1.31 -0.68 12.95
CA ILE A 170 1.72 0.73 12.93
C ILE A 170 3.14 0.79 12.39
N PHE A 171 3.41 1.75 11.51
CA PHE A 171 4.72 1.94 10.90
C PHE A 171 5.55 3.01 11.60
N ASP A 172 6.87 2.80 11.63
CA ASP A 172 7.84 3.73 12.22
C ASP A 172 8.10 4.85 11.23
N ARG A 173 7.63 6.06 11.56
CA ARG A 173 7.78 7.23 10.70
C ARG A 173 9.24 7.65 10.45
N ASN A 174 10.16 7.32 11.35
CA ASN A 174 11.57 7.69 11.25
C ASN A 174 12.35 6.69 10.38
N LEU A 175 11.85 5.47 10.27
CA LEU A 175 12.45 4.37 9.50
C LEU A 175 11.64 4.02 8.24
N SER A 176 10.74 4.90 7.82
CA SER A 176 9.88 4.73 6.65
C SER A 176 10.07 5.88 5.67
N ARG A 177 9.97 5.57 4.36
CA ARG A 177 10.00 6.57 3.30
C ARG A 177 8.91 6.25 2.28
N LEU A 178 7.92 7.14 2.20
CA LEU A 178 6.73 6.98 1.36
C LEU A 178 6.49 8.26 0.58
N GLU A 179 6.23 8.12 -0.71
CA GLU A 179 5.91 9.18 -1.66
C GLU A 179 4.56 8.85 -2.32
N VAL A 180 3.50 9.54 -1.89
CA VAL A 180 2.12 9.31 -2.37
C VAL A 180 1.59 10.46 -3.21
N SER A 181 2.35 11.55 -3.37
CA SER A 181 1.97 12.69 -4.20
C SER A 181 2.49 12.54 -5.63
N GLN A 182 3.73 12.07 -5.77
CA GLN A 182 4.41 11.88 -7.05
C GLN A 182 5.21 10.56 -7.09
N PRO A 183 4.57 9.40 -6.90
CA PRO A 183 5.27 8.13 -6.89
C PRO A 183 5.86 7.81 -8.26
N LEU A 184 6.98 7.09 -8.26
CA LEU A 184 7.62 6.61 -9.48
C LEU A 184 6.73 5.58 -10.18
N ARG A 185 6.29 5.84 -11.42
CA ARG A 185 5.72 4.78 -12.25
C ARG A 185 6.81 3.78 -12.60
N VAL A 186 6.55 2.49 -12.38
CA VAL A 186 7.57 1.43 -12.53
C VAL A 186 7.21 0.37 -13.55
N ALA A 187 5.93 0.15 -13.80
CA ALA A 187 5.49 -0.84 -14.76
C ALA A 187 4.08 -0.52 -15.28
N THR A 188 3.76 -1.11 -16.42
CA THR A 188 2.41 -1.16 -16.98
C THR A 188 2.01 -2.61 -17.26
N TRP A 189 0.71 -2.85 -17.33
CA TRP A 189 0.15 -4.13 -17.73
C TRP A 189 -1.06 -3.87 -18.63
N THR A 190 -1.12 -4.53 -19.77
CA THR A 190 -2.25 -4.41 -20.69
C THR A 190 -2.97 -5.75 -20.84
N ALA A 191 -4.29 -5.71 -20.84
CA ALA A 191 -5.13 -6.91 -20.92
C ALA A 191 -5.03 -7.65 -22.28
N ASP A 192 -4.56 -7.00 -23.33
CA ASP A 192 -4.69 -7.40 -24.74
C ASP A 192 -3.47 -8.16 -25.32
N THR A 193 -2.25 -7.86 -24.89
CA THR A 193 -1.04 -8.10 -25.73
C THR A 193 -0.09 -9.18 -25.24
N SER A 194 -0.15 -9.58 -23.96
CA SER A 194 0.72 -10.66 -23.46
C SER A 194 0.35 -11.15 -22.05
N ARG A 195 -0.52 -10.42 -21.35
CA ARG A 195 -0.74 -10.52 -19.90
C ARG A 195 0.51 -10.35 -19.05
N GLN A 196 1.63 -9.91 -19.62
CA GLN A 196 2.88 -9.63 -18.90
C GLN A 196 2.95 -8.18 -18.45
N GLU A 197 3.64 -7.96 -17.33
CA GLU A 197 4.01 -6.61 -16.90
C GLU A 197 5.20 -6.13 -17.71
N VAL A 198 5.12 -4.90 -18.21
CA VAL A 198 6.21 -4.21 -18.89
C VAL A 198 6.76 -3.18 -17.93
N TRP A 199 7.99 -3.39 -17.46
CA TRP A 199 8.69 -2.46 -16.58
C TRP A 199 9.18 -1.25 -17.36
N GLU A 200 9.10 -0.07 -16.75
CA GLU A 200 9.59 1.18 -17.34
C GLU A 200 11.09 1.07 -17.63
N PRO A 201 11.58 1.53 -18.80
CA PRO A 201 12.99 1.39 -19.17
C PRO A 201 13.93 2.30 -18.37
N GLY A 202 13.38 3.22 -17.56
CA GLY A 202 14.15 4.15 -16.75
C GLY A 202 15.04 3.43 -15.72
N VAL A 203 16.25 3.98 -15.52
CA VAL A 203 17.29 3.41 -14.63
C VAL A 203 16.75 3.12 -13.22
N ALA A 204 15.94 4.02 -12.66
CA ALA A 204 15.37 3.84 -11.33
C ALA A 204 14.40 2.65 -11.25
N ALA A 205 13.48 2.53 -12.20
CA ALA A 205 12.51 1.43 -12.24
C ALA A 205 13.22 0.08 -12.47
N GLN A 206 14.19 0.03 -13.37
CA GLN A 206 14.99 -1.18 -13.63
C GLN A 206 15.84 -1.58 -12.42
N ARG A 207 16.50 -0.62 -11.76
CA ARG A 207 17.28 -0.90 -10.55
C ARG A 207 16.39 -1.39 -9.41
N LEU A 208 15.20 -0.81 -9.23
CA LEU A 208 14.23 -1.28 -8.25
C LEU A 208 13.73 -2.70 -8.58
N ALA A 209 13.43 -2.97 -9.84
CA ALA A 209 13.02 -4.30 -10.30
C ALA A 209 14.10 -5.35 -10.01
N HIS A 210 15.36 -5.01 -10.32
CA HIS A 210 16.51 -5.86 -10.05
C HIS A 210 16.74 -6.05 -8.54
N LEU A 211 16.63 -4.97 -7.76
CA LEU A 211 16.81 -4.99 -6.31
C LEU A 211 15.79 -5.92 -5.62
N LEU A 212 14.52 -5.83 -6.00
CA LEU A 212 13.45 -6.56 -5.33
C LEU A 212 13.24 -7.97 -5.88
N PHE A 213 13.60 -8.22 -7.14
CA PHE A 213 13.22 -9.45 -7.83
C PHE A 213 14.38 -10.17 -8.53
N GLY A 214 15.60 -9.63 -8.48
CA GLY A 214 16.81 -10.19 -9.11
C GLY A 214 16.93 -9.91 -10.62
N ALA A 215 18.09 -10.24 -11.19
CA ALA A 215 18.32 -10.35 -12.64
C ALA A 215 18.22 -11.82 -13.04
N THR A 216 17.12 -12.24 -13.63
CA THR A 216 17.11 -13.48 -14.42
C THR A 216 16.15 -13.36 -15.59
N ASP A 217 16.60 -13.83 -16.75
CA ASP A 217 15.78 -14.05 -17.95
C ASP A 217 14.62 -15.06 -17.71
N GLU A 218 14.63 -15.73 -16.56
CA GLU A 218 13.59 -16.64 -16.06
C GLU A 218 12.37 -15.92 -15.45
N LEU A 219 12.41 -14.58 -15.33
CA LEU A 219 11.34 -13.79 -14.74
C LEU A 219 10.17 -13.54 -15.72
N ARG A 220 9.85 -14.54 -16.55
CA ARG A 220 8.68 -14.58 -17.44
C ARG A 220 7.39 -14.74 -16.61
N GLY A 221 6.96 -13.68 -15.92
CA GLY A 221 5.74 -13.71 -15.12
C GLY A 221 5.39 -12.38 -14.44
N SER A 222 4.12 -12.25 -14.06
CA SER A 222 3.58 -11.16 -13.25
C SER A 222 4.25 -11.08 -11.88
N ARG A 223 4.91 -9.96 -11.54
CA ARG A 223 5.63 -9.74 -10.26
C ARG A 223 4.90 -8.78 -9.31
N LEU A 224 4.21 -7.80 -9.89
CA LEU A 224 3.35 -6.85 -9.17
C LEU A 224 1.87 -7.22 -9.33
N ARG A 225 1.51 -7.94 -10.39
CA ARG A 225 0.16 -8.37 -10.73
C ARG A 225 -0.18 -9.71 -10.09
N THR A 226 -1.43 -9.77 -9.70
CA THR A 226 -1.89 -10.58 -8.62
C THR A 226 -2.93 -11.59 -9.14
N ALA A 227 -2.48 -12.79 -9.51
CA ALA A 227 -3.28 -13.86 -10.13
C ALA A 227 -4.16 -13.43 -11.35
N ARG A 228 -4.69 -14.41 -12.09
CA ARG A 228 -5.59 -14.13 -13.22
C ARG A 228 -6.95 -13.55 -12.76
N SER A 229 -7.32 -13.80 -11.50
CA SER A 229 -8.58 -13.43 -10.86
C SER A 229 -8.62 -12.01 -10.29
N GLY A 230 -7.50 -11.27 -10.26
CA GLY A 230 -7.47 -9.89 -9.77
C GLY A 230 -7.38 -9.73 -8.24
N PHE A 231 -7.10 -10.78 -7.47
CA PHE A 231 -6.79 -10.67 -6.04
C PHE A 231 -5.32 -10.35 -5.85
N ALA A 232 -4.95 -9.50 -4.87
CA ALA A 232 -3.59 -9.03 -4.60
C ALA A 232 -2.50 -10.16 -4.52
N HIS A 233 -1.20 -9.83 -4.63
CA HIS A 233 -0.13 -10.83 -4.89
C HIS A 233 -0.03 -11.85 -3.75
N ARG A 234 0.40 -13.09 -4.05
CA ARG A 234 0.97 -13.93 -2.98
C ARG A 234 2.22 -13.20 -2.51
N HIS A 235 2.27 -12.92 -1.21
CA HIS A 235 3.33 -12.15 -0.56
C HIS A 235 4.71 -12.62 -0.99
N LEU A 236 5.50 -11.69 -1.53
CA LEU A 236 6.88 -11.95 -1.88
C LEU A 236 7.71 -11.60 -0.65
N ARG A 237 8.21 -12.64 0.04
CA ARG A 237 9.22 -12.48 1.08
C ARG A 237 10.56 -12.27 0.38
N LEU A 238 11.09 -11.07 0.49
CA LEU A 238 12.35 -10.66 -0.16
C LEU A 238 13.56 -11.24 0.57
N LEU A 239 13.50 -11.25 1.91
CA LEU A 239 14.58 -11.67 2.78
C LEU A 239 14.05 -12.70 3.81
N ASP A 240 14.63 -13.89 3.81
CA ASP A 240 14.43 -14.89 4.88
C ASP A 240 15.77 -15.42 5.39
N PRO A 241 16.19 -15.06 6.62
CA PRO A 241 17.47 -15.50 7.17
C PRO A 241 17.62 -17.02 7.32
N GLY A 242 16.53 -17.80 7.21
CA GLY A 242 16.53 -19.25 7.44
C GLY A 242 16.30 -20.14 6.22
N GLU A 243 15.90 -19.59 5.07
CA GLU A 243 15.65 -20.37 3.85
C GLU A 243 16.81 -20.22 2.87
N ALA A 244 17.86 -21.04 3.04
CA ALA A 244 18.99 -21.15 2.11
C ALA A 244 18.61 -21.69 0.69
N ARG A 245 17.31 -21.69 0.33
CA ARG A 245 16.78 -22.28 -0.92
C ARG A 245 15.79 -21.39 -1.68
N GLY A 246 15.67 -20.10 -1.33
CA GLY A 246 14.84 -19.15 -2.08
C GLY A 246 15.54 -18.61 -3.33
N ARG A 247 14.85 -18.60 -4.47
CA ARG A 247 15.30 -18.19 -5.83
C ARG A 247 15.75 -16.71 -5.99
N TYR A 248 16.05 -15.99 -4.90
CA TYR A 248 16.42 -14.57 -4.95
C TYR A 248 17.85 -14.38 -4.41
N PRO A 249 18.77 -13.80 -5.19
CA PRO A 249 20.21 -13.85 -4.92
C PRO A 249 20.72 -12.89 -3.82
N MET A 250 19.85 -12.22 -3.07
CA MET A 250 20.29 -11.14 -2.20
C MET A 250 20.61 -11.60 -0.77
N LYS A 251 21.91 -11.66 -0.47
CA LYS A 251 22.44 -11.64 0.91
C LYS A 251 22.40 -10.21 1.45
N MET A 252 21.22 -9.65 1.59
CA MET A 252 21.03 -8.27 2.06
C MET A 252 20.25 -8.26 3.36
N THR A 253 20.62 -7.40 4.29
CA THR A 253 19.88 -7.12 5.51
C THR A 253 18.80 -6.05 5.25
N VAL A 254 17.82 -5.92 6.15
CA VAL A 254 16.80 -4.87 6.02
C VAL A 254 17.40 -3.44 5.99
N PRO A 255 18.39 -3.09 6.84
CA PRO A 255 19.06 -1.79 6.74
C PRO A 255 19.73 -1.54 5.38
N GLU A 256 20.42 -2.53 4.81
CA GLU A 256 21.04 -2.42 3.48
C GLU A 256 19.98 -2.25 2.39
N LEU A 257 18.87 -3.00 2.46
CA LEU A 257 17.76 -2.86 1.50
C LEU A 257 17.15 -1.46 1.54
N ARG A 258 16.96 -0.88 2.74
CA ARG A 258 16.50 0.50 2.87
C ARG A 258 17.48 1.49 2.26
N ALA A 259 18.78 1.34 2.56
CA ALA A 259 19.82 2.23 2.03
C ALA A 259 19.86 2.21 0.50
N GLU A 260 19.72 1.03 -0.11
CA GLU A 260 19.66 0.89 -1.57
C GLU A 260 18.41 1.55 -2.18
N ILE A 261 17.23 1.36 -1.56
CA ILE A 261 16.01 2.04 -2.01
C ILE A 261 16.13 3.56 -1.83
N ASP A 262 16.71 4.02 -0.72
CA ASP A 262 16.92 5.45 -0.46
C ASP A 262 17.85 6.08 -1.49
N ALA A 263 18.91 5.37 -1.89
CA ALA A 263 19.82 5.82 -2.94
C ALA A 263 19.14 5.91 -4.31
N ILE A 264 18.16 5.04 -4.60
CA ILE A 264 17.33 5.14 -5.81
C ILE A 264 16.45 6.40 -5.73
N LEU A 265 15.77 6.61 -4.61
CA LEU A 265 14.85 7.74 -4.43
C LEU A 265 15.56 9.11 -4.42
N GLN A 266 16.70 9.22 -3.76
CA GLN A 266 17.50 10.46 -3.75
C GLN A 266 17.94 10.91 -5.15
N ARG A 267 18.28 9.96 -6.03
CA ARG A 267 18.65 10.27 -7.42
C ARG A 267 17.48 10.81 -8.23
N LEU A 268 16.25 10.37 -7.94
CA LEU A 268 15.04 10.88 -8.59
C LEU A 268 14.76 12.32 -8.17
N GLU A 269 14.91 12.63 -6.88
CA GLU A 269 14.77 13.99 -6.34
C GLU A 269 15.80 14.94 -6.96
N GLY A 270 17.06 14.51 -7.08
CA GLY A 270 18.11 15.31 -7.71
C GLY A 270 17.91 15.55 -9.21
N ALA A 271 17.32 14.59 -9.94
CA ALA A 271 17.05 14.72 -11.37
C ALA A 271 15.86 15.67 -11.66
N ALA A 272 14.86 15.72 -10.78
CA ALA A 272 13.72 16.63 -10.91
C ALA A 272 14.10 18.11 -10.71
N TYR A 273 15.27 18.41 -10.13
CA TYR A 273 15.73 19.76 -9.82
C TYR A 273 16.54 20.43 -10.95
N ASN A 274 16.47 19.93 -12.18
CA ASN A 274 17.09 20.60 -13.33
C ASN A 274 16.02 21.14 -14.29
N PRO A 275 15.30 22.23 -13.93
CA PRO A 275 14.57 22.99 -14.92
C PRO A 275 15.63 23.65 -15.81
N GLN A 276 16.00 23.00 -16.92
CA GLN A 276 16.73 23.71 -17.97
C GLN A 276 15.85 24.90 -18.42
N PRO A 277 16.38 26.12 -18.43
CA PRO A 277 15.66 27.31 -18.88
C PRO A 277 15.34 27.29 -20.37
#